data_AF-A0A0M3JIE2-F1
#
_entry.id   AF-A0A0M3JIE2-F1
#
_cell.length_a   1.000
_cell.length_b   1.000
_cell.length_c   1.000
_cell.angle_alpha   90.00
_cell.angle_beta   90.00
_cell.angle_gamma   90.00
#
_symmetry.space_group_name_H-M   'P 1'
#
loop_
_entity.id
_entity.type
_entity.pdbx_description
1 polymer ?
#
loop_
_entity_poly.entity_id
_entity_poly.type
_entity_poly.pdbx_seq_one_letter_code
_entity_poly.pdbx_strand_id
1 'polypeptide(L)'
;MQMIAMANDDMQCIRPSFPTLTEEQGYALPLLSALEACWLEIPEMRPTIKKVKAIVNTNLKATGSGSLLDQMMKMMEEYTTNLEVLVKERTAMLEEAQIQADRLLNNMLPR
;
A
#
# COMPACT_ATOMS: atom_id res chain seq x y z
N MET A 1 24.14 -27.69 26.89
CA MET A 1 23.48 -26.39 26.76
C MET A 1 23.37 -26.14 25.26
N GLN A 2 22.16 -26.22 24.72
CA GLN A 2 21.90 -26.48 23.29
C GLN A 2 22.50 -25.41 22.37
N MET A 3 23.23 -25.89 21.38
CA MET A 3 23.72 -25.16 20.21
C MET A 3 22.51 -24.61 19.45
N ILE A 4 22.50 -23.30 19.18
CA ILE A 4 21.51 -22.68 18.31
C ILE A 4 21.65 -23.36 16.95
N ALA A 5 20.57 -24.02 16.54
CA ALA A 5 20.49 -24.81 15.32
C ALA A 5 20.90 -23.96 14.11
N MET A 6 21.62 -24.61 13.21
CA MET A 6 22.09 -24.11 11.93
C MET A 6 20.95 -23.37 11.22
N ALA A 7 21.08 -22.06 11.05
CA ALA A 7 20.23 -21.34 10.12
C ALA A 7 20.61 -21.84 8.72
N ASN A 8 19.65 -22.47 8.03
CA ASN A 8 19.80 -22.87 6.64
C ASN A 8 20.31 -21.68 5.81
N ASP A 9 21.37 -21.92 5.03
CA ASP A 9 22.02 -20.97 4.12
C ASP A 9 21.06 -20.42 3.03
N ASP A 10 19.88 -21.04 2.89
CA ASP A 10 18.81 -20.69 1.94
C ASP A 10 17.63 -19.91 2.55
N MET A 11 17.69 -19.52 3.84
CA MET A 11 16.64 -18.66 4.40
C MET A 11 16.87 -17.23 3.91
N GLN A 12 16.46 -16.94 2.67
CA GLN A 12 16.43 -15.58 2.14
C GLN A 12 15.78 -14.67 3.18
N CYS A 13 16.53 -13.65 3.60
CA CYS A 13 16.02 -12.65 4.52
C CYS A 13 14.79 -12.01 3.88
N ILE A 14 13.59 -12.35 4.37
CA ILE A 14 12.33 -11.76 3.89
C ILE A 14 12.31 -10.32 4.39
N ARG A 15 12.88 -9.42 3.58
CA ARG A 15 12.82 -7.98 3.82
C ARG A 15 11.68 -7.39 3.02
N PRO A 16 10.85 -6.53 3.63
CA PRO A 16 9.90 -5.75 2.86
C PRO A 16 10.66 -4.88 1.85
N SER A 17 10.20 -4.85 0.60
CA SER A 17 10.66 -3.85 -0.35
C SER A 17 10.04 -2.52 0.06
N PHE A 18 10.87 -1.51 0.29
CA PHE A 18 10.38 -0.15 0.49
C PHE A 18 9.94 0.41 -0.87
N PRO A 19 8.79 1.11 -0.94
CA PRO A 19 8.35 1.73 -2.18
C PRO A 19 9.38 2.77 -2.61
N THR A 20 9.74 2.76 -3.90
CA THR A 20 10.54 3.84 -4.49
C THR A 20 9.71 5.11 -4.44
N LEU A 21 10.25 6.18 -3.87
CA LEU A 21 9.58 7.48 -3.70
C LEU A 21 9.24 8.07 -5.07
N THR A 22 8.10 7.71 -5.63
CA THR A 22 7.46 8.45 -6.72
C THR A 22 6.67 9.59 -6.11
N GLU A 23 6.80 10.81 -6.64
CA GLU A 23 6.20 12.05 -6.13
C GLU A 23 4.68 11.96 -5.87
N GLU A 24 3.99 10.99 -6.47
CA GLU A 24 2.56 10.74 -6.31
C GLU A 24 2.17 10.02 -5.00
N GLN A 25 3.11 9.39 -4.30
CA GLN A 25 2.82 8.63 -3.10
C GLN A 25 3.13 9.48 -1.86
N GLY A 26 2.09 10.03 -1.24
CA GLY A 26 2.13 10.94 -0.07
C GLY A 26 2.63 10.32 1.24
N TYR A 27 3.67 9.49 1.20
CA TYR A 27 4.31 8.97 2.40
C TYR A 27 5.10 10.07 3.11
N ALA A 28 4.97 10.13 4.44
CA ALA A 28 5.86 10.96 5.23
C ALA A 28 7.29 10.38 5.15
N LEU A 29 8.16 11.03 4.37
CA LEU A 29 9.57 10.69 4.18
C LEU A 29 10.29 10.28 5.48
N PRO A 30 10.07 10.96 6.63
CA PRO A 30 10.74 10.60 7.88
C PRO A 30 10.29 9.23 8.46
N LEU A 31 9.07 8.78 8.17
CA LEU A 31 8.59 7.46 8.61
C LEU A 31 9.24 6.35 7.80
N LEU A 32 9.41 6.54 6.49
CA LEU A 32 10.02 5.55 5.61
C LEU A 32 11.50 5.36 5.96
N SER A 33 12.25 6.45 6.13
CA SER A 33 13.66 6.37 6.58
C SER A 33 13.80 5.78 7.97
N ALA A 34 12.84 6.00 8.88
CA ALA A 34 12.85 5.37 10.19
C ALA A 34 12.63 3.86 10.11
N LEU A 35 11.74 3.41 9.22
CA LEU A 35 11.55 1.98 8.95
C LEU A 35 12.82 1.38 8.36
N GLU A 36 13.43 1.97 7.34
CA GLU A 36 14.71 1.51 6.78
C GLU A 36 15.80 1.38 7.86
N ALA A 37 15.94 2.39 8.72
CA ALA A 37 16.90 2.37 9.82
C ALA A 37 16.63 1.25 10.84
N CYS A 38 15.37 0.83 11.03
CA CYS A 38 15.04 -0.31 11.89
C CYS A 38 15.53 -1.65 11.31
N TRP A 39 15.77 -1.72 10.00
CA TRP A 39 16.20 -2.93 9.29
C TRP A 39 17.70 -2.96 8.96
N LEU A 40 18.51 -2.09 9.59
CA LEU A 40 19.97 -2.12 9.44
C LEU A 40 20.56 -3.46 9.88
N GLU A 41 21.55 -3.96 9.14
CA GLU A 41 22.19 -5.25 9.43
C GLU A 41 22.85 -5.28 10.81
N ILE A 42 23.51 -4.17 11.14
CA ILE A 42 24.24 -3.98 12.39
C ILE A 42 23.21 -3.59 13.48
N PRO A 43 22.93 -4.45 14.47
CA PRO A 43 21.91 -4.18 15.48
C PRO A 43 22.14 -2.90 16.27
N GLU A 44 23.40 -2.54 16.50
CA GLU A 44 23.83 -1.34 17.24
C GLU A 44 23.55 -0.04 16.48
N MET A 45 23.42 -0.12 15.15
CA MET A 45 23.07 1.02 14.30
C MET A 45 21.56 1.26 14.24
N ARG A 46 20.74 0.30 14.68
CA ARG A 46 19.28 0.45 14.69
C ARG A 46 18.84 1.50 15.70
N PRO A 47 17.80 2.30 15.39
CA PRO A 47 17.28 3.29 16.32
C PRO A 47 16.66 2.63 17.55
N THR A 48 16.79 3.27 18.72
CA THR A 48 16.13 2.80 19.94
C THR A 48 14.62 2.97 19.83
N ILE A 49 13.85 2.11 20.51
CA ILE A 49 12.38 2.19 20.50
C ILE A 49 11.83 3.56 20.94
N LYS A 50 12.57 4.28 21.79
CA LYS A 50 12.23 5.67 22.19
C LYS A 50 12.33 6.63 21.01
N LYS A 51 13.38 6.54 20.19
CA LYS A 51 13.56 7.34 18.97
C LYS A 51 12.47 7.01 17.94
N VAL A 52 12.20 5.73 17.71
CA VAL A 52 11.13 5.30 16.78
C VAL A 52 9.78 5.86 17.22
N LYS A 53 9.41 5.72 18.51
CA LYS A 53 8.16 6.29 19.04
C LYS A 53 8.09 7.82 18.88
N ALA A 54 9.20 8.54 19.04
CA ALA A 54 9.23 9.98 18.84
C ALA A 54 8.98 10.35 17.37
N ILE A 55 9.65 9.67 16.42
CA ILE A 55 9.47 9.91 14.98
C ILE A 55 8.04 9.59 14.56
N VAL A 56 7.48 8.46 14.99
CA VAL A 56 6.11 8.06 14.68
C VAL A 56 5.10 9.06 15.23
N ASN A 57 5.23 9.44 16.51
CA ASN A 57 4.29 10.39 17.12
C ASN A 57 4.38 11.79 16.49
N THR A 58 5.57 12.27 16.17
CA THR A 58 5.74 13.62 15.57
C THR A 58 5.17 13.67 14.16
N ASN A 59 5.36 12.63 13.36
CA ASN A 59 4.91 12.63 11.96
C ASN A 59 3.43 12.27 11.81
N LEU A 60 2.87 11.41 12.67
CA LEU A 60 1.46 11.02 12.59
C LEU A 60 0.52 11.96 13.34
N LYS A 61 0.93 12.49 14.51
CA LYS A 61 0.09 13.44 15.25
C LYS A 61 0.04 14.83 14.61
N ALA A 62 1.07 15.20 13.83
CA ALA A 62 1.11 16.48 13.13
C ALA A 62 0.11 16.55 11.96
N THR A 63 -0.35 15.41 11.43
CA THR A 63 -1.25 15.34 10.26
C THR A 63 -2.73 15.66 10.61
N GLY A 64 -3.04 16.02 11.85
CA GLY A 64 -4.37 16.51 12.26
C GLY A 64 -5.49 15.46 12.25
N SER A 65 -5.25 14.27 11.69
CA SER A 65 -6.20 13.16 11.60
C SER A 65 -5.76 11.99 12.49
N GLY A 66 -5.86 12.17 13.81
CA GLY A 66 -5.89 11.05 14.76
C GLY A 66 -4.65 10.14 14.79
N SER A 67 -4.80 9.01 15.47
CA SER A 67 -3.77 7.98 15.62
C SER A 67 -3.42 7.35 14.26
N LEU A 68 -2.32 6.58 14.18
CA LEU A 68 -1.95 5.79 12.99
C LEU A 68 -3.14 5.04 12.37
N LEU A 69 -4.00 4.49 13.23
CA LEU A 69 -5.19 3.73 12.84
C LEU A 69 -6.21 4.62 12.09
N ASP A 70 -6.40 5.86 12.52
CA ASP A 70 -7.33 6.80 11.89
C ASP A 70 -6.85 7.18 10.49
N GLN A 71 -5.54 7.37 10.32
CA GLN A 71 -4.95 7.57 8.99
C GLN A 71 -5.13 6.35 8.10
N MET A 72 -4.91 5.13 8.62
CA MET A 72 -5.14 3.90 7.86
C MET A 72 -6.61 3.77 7.42
N MET A 73 -7.56 4.10 8.29
CA MET A 73 -8.98 4.05 7.97
C MET A 73 -9.34 5.01 6.84
N LYS A 74 -8.83 6.25 6.89
CA LYS A 74 -9.00 7.23 5.81
C LYS A 74 -8.44 6.71 4.47
N MET A 75 -7.23 6.14 4.48
CA MET A 75 -6.62 5.56 3.27
C MET A 75 -7.47 4.43 2.69
N MET A 76 -8.05 3.57 3.54
CA MET A 76 -8.93 2.50 3.09
C MET A 76 -10.25 3.04 2.51
N GLU A 77 -10.82 4.08 3.12
CA GLU A 77 -12.04 4.72 2.63
C GLU A 77 -11.84 5.37 1.26
N GLU A 78 -10.74 6.11 1.08
CA GLU A 78 -10.38 6.74 -0.20
C GLU A 78 -10.11 5.69 -1.27
N TYR A 79 -9.38 4.62 -0.94
CA TYR A 79 -9.15 3.52 -1.86
C TYR A 79 -10.46 2.83 -2.27
N THR A 80 -11.37 2.60 -1.33
CA THR A 80 -12.70 2.01 -1.60
C THR A 80 -13.50 2.91 -2.54
N THR A 81 -13.54 4.21 -2.27
CA THR A 81 -14.22 5.20 -3.12
C THR A 81 -13.66 5.20 -4.55
N ASN A 82 -12.33 5.18 -4.70
CA ASN A 82 -11.68 5.14 -6.01
C ASN A 82 -12.01 3.85 -6.78
N LEU A 83 -12.05 2.71 -6.08
CA LEU A 83 -12.46 1.44 -6.68
C LEU A 83 -13.93 1.46 -7.13
N GLU A 84 -14.83 2.04 -6.35
CA GLU A 84 -16.24 2.17 -6.72
C GLU A 84 -16.41 2.97 -8.01
N VAL A 85 -15.69 4.08 -8.15
CA VAL A 85 -15.67 4.89 -9.38
C VAL A 85 -15.16 4.07 -10.56
N LEU A 86 -14.03 3.39 -10.41
CA LEU A 86 -13.42 2.61 -11.49
C LEU A 86 -14.32 1.45 -11.94
N VAL A 87 -14.96 0.76 -11.00
CA VAL A 87 -15.94 -0.30 -11.30
C VAL A 87 -17.13 0.27 -12.06
N LYS A 88 -17.67 1.42 -11.63
CA LYS A 88 -18.78 2.09 -12.30
C LYS A 88 -18.44 2.46 -13.74
N GLU A 89 -17.28 3.08 -13.97
CA GLU A 89 -16.81 3.46 -15.31
C GLU A 89 -16.64 2.25 -16.22
N ARG A 90 -15.99 1.18 -15.72
CA ARG A 90 -15.79 -0.06 -16.49
C ARG A 90 -17.10 -0.76 -16.81
N THR A 91 -18.05 -0.74 -15.89
CA THR A 91 -19.37 -1.35 -16.09
C THR A 91 -20.16 -0.58 -17.14
N ALA A 92 -20.14 0.76 -17.11
CA ALA A 92 -20.81 1.59 -18.11
C ALA A 92 -20.24 1.36 -19.53
N MET A 93 -18.91 1.32 -19.66
CA MET A 93 -18.26 1.00 -20.95
C MET A 93 -18.66 -0.38 -21.49
N LEU A 94 -18.81 -1.37 -20.60
CA LEU A 94 -19.22 -2.72 -20.99
C LEU A 94 -20.67 -2.75 -21.47
N GLU A 95 -21.57 -2.04 -20.78
CA GLU A 95 -22.99 -1.93 -21.17
C GLU A 95 -23.15 -1.26 -22.54
N GLU A 96 -22.42 -0.18 -22.80
CA GLU A 96 -22.42 0.48 -24.12
C GLU A 96 -21.94 -0.45 -25.23
N ALA A 97 -20.85 -1.19 -25.00
CA ALA A 97 -20.33 -2.17 -25.95
C ALA A 97 -21.34 -3.30 -26.22
N GLN A 98 -22.04 -3.77 -25.17
CA GLN A 98 -23.08 -4.78 -25.30
C GLN A 98 -24.27 -4.27 -26.13
N ILE A 99 -24.75 -3.06 -25.88
CA ILE A 99 -25.81 -2.42 -26.67
C ILE A 99 -25.41 -2.31 -28.14
N GLN A 100 -24.16 -1.91 -28.42
CA GLN A 100 -23.66 -1.81 -29.78
C GLN A 100 -23.57 -3.18 -30.48
N ALA A 101 -23.13 -4.22 -29.76
CA ALA A 101 -23.08 -5.58 -30.25
C ALA A 101 -24.49 -6.13 -30.57
N ASP A 102 -25.45 -5.94 -29.66
CA ASP A 102 -26.84 -6.37 -29.84
C ASP A 102 -27.51 -5.63 -31.00
N ARG A 103 -27.26 -4.34 -31.15
CA ARG A 103 -27.74 -3.56 -32.29
C ARG A 103 -27.19 -4.09 -33.61
N LEU A 104 -25.90 -4.42 -33.65
CA LEU A 104 -25.27 -5.00 -34.84
C LEU A 104 -25.86 -6.37 -35.15
N LEU A 105 -26.03 -7.23 -34.15
CA LEU A 105 -26.63 -8.56 -34.30
C LEU A 105 -28.04 -8.47 -34.91
N ASN A 106 -28.88 -7.57 -34.39
CA ASN A 106 -30.23 -7.36 -34.92
C ASN A 106 -30.23 -6.88 -36.37
N ASN A 107 -29.24 -6.09 -36.79
CA ASN A 107 -29.10 -5.65 -38.19
C ASN A 107 -28.59 -6.77 -39.12
N MET A 108 -27.89 -7.76 -38.59
CA MET A 108 -27.33 -8.89 -39.36
C MET A 108 -28.30 -10.06 -39.51
N LEU A 109 -29.38 -10.11 -38.73
CA LEU A 109 -30.40 -11.16 -38.83
C LEU A 109 -31.43 -10.82 -39.93
N PRO A 110 -31.72 -11.75 -40.87
CA PRO A 110 -32.75 -11.55 -41.90
C PRO A 110 -34.16 -11.53 -41.31
N ARG A 111 -35.06 -10.74 -41.91
CA ARG A 111 -36.46 -10.60 -41.49
C ARG A 111 -37.30 -11.85 -41.70
#